data_AF-A0A348MU92-F1
#
_entry.id   AF-A0A348MU92-F1
#
_cell.length_a   1.000
_cell.length_b   1.000
_cell.length_c   1.000
_cell.angle_alpha   90.00
_cell.angle_beta   90.00
_cell.angle_gamma   90.00
#
_symmetry.space_group_name_H-M   'P 1'
#
loop_
_entity.id
_entity.type
_entity.pdbx_description
1 polymer ?
#
loop_
_entity_poly.entity_id
_entity_poly.type
_entity_poly.pdbx_seq_one_letter_code
_entity_poly.pdbx_strand_id
1 'polypeptide(L)'
;MLFNCISVHPELDGLFAQSVSKLATELAKVMKLPTTDIQHIQQAALLCQIGLLGKEVHLFNTAFNDLNYEQQKAYVRQVDVAMMMLSPLPHLQPVIDIIQSQFEYFNGQGYPDMCVGKDIPVGARILFVARDFWRYRIGKISSKKFDAIEAKAELNRHRGTKYYPDILDVLAKLDVLHETLPDDGSKVLAEVKVGMELSKDIYNEKYVLMLAEGHIFTEATIVKLKQYERNHKEQLRIFVTA
;
A
#
# COMPACT_ATOMS: atom_id res chain seq x y z
N MET A 1 14.04 1.48 -11.57
CA MET A 1 14.18 2.86 -11.06
C MET A 1 12.90 3.41 -10.45
N LEU A 2 11.73 3.33 -11.09
CA LEU A 2 10.49 3.91 -10.53
C LEU A 2 10.07 3.35 -9.16
N PHE A 3 10.23 2.03 -8.94
CA PHE A 3 9.96 1.43 -7.64
C PHE A 3 10.82 2.02 -6.51
N ASN A 4 12.03 2.50 -6.82
CA ASN A 4 12.89 3.13 -5.83
C ASN A 4 12.26 4.42 -5.32
N CYS A 5 11.57 5.20 -6.18
CA CYS A 5 10.86 6.41 -5.76
C CYS A 5 9.77 6.12 -4.72
N ILE A 6 9.11 4.97 -4.80
CA ILE A 6 8.13 4.52 -3.78
C ILE A 6 8.88 4.07 -2.52
N SER A 7 9.96 3.30 -2.67
CA SER A 7 10.70 2.70 -1.55
C SER A 7 11.43 3.72 -0.67
N VAL A 8 11.87 4.84 -1.25
CA VAL A 8 12.58 5.91 -0.55
C VAL A 8 11.66 7.00 -0.01
N HIS A 9 10.37 7.00 -0.38
CA HIS A 9 9.44 8.01 0.10
C HIS A 9 9.14 7.77 1.59
N PRO A 10 9.25 8.78 2.49
CA PRO A 10 9.14 8.58 3.93
C PRO A 10 7.80 7.95 4.37
N GLU A 11 6.73 8.30 3.66
CA GLU A 11 5.35 7.91 4.00
C GLU A 11 4.80 6.76 3.15
N LEU A 12 5.57 6.29 2.15
CA LEU A 12 5.18 5.12 1.35
C LEU A 12 6.06 3.95 1.73
N ASP A 13 5.45 2.77 1.78
CA ASP A 13 6.13 1.58 2.21
C ASP A 13 6.46 0.68 1.01
N GLY A 14 7.75 0.56 0.70
CA GLY A 14 8.24 -0.37 -0.30
C GLY A 14 7.89 -1.82 0.01
N LEU A 15 7.77 -2.19 1.28
CA LEU A 15 7.44 -3.55 1.72
C LEU A 15 5.95 -3.86 1.50
N PHE A 16 5.07 -2.88 1.71
CA PHE A 16 3.68 -2.96 1.26
C PHE A 16 3.60 -3.26 -0.24
N ALA A 17 4.26 -2.47 -1.09
CA ALA A 17 4.21 -2.66 -2.54
C ALA A 17 4.77 -4.03 -2.98
N GLN A 18 5.85 -4.51 -2.34
CA GLN A 18 6.39 -5.86 -2.56
C GLN A 18 5.39 -6.95 -2.15
N SER A 19 4.72 -6.79 -1.01
CA SER A 19 3.74 -7.75 -0.49
C SER A 19 2.50 -7.82 -1.39
N VAL A 20 2.03 -6.67 -1.89
CA VAL A 20 0.96 -6.61 -2.90
C VAL A 20 1.39 -7.31 -4.18
N SER A 21 2.62 -7.07 -4.65
CA SER A 21 3.17 -7.69 -5.86
C SER A 21 3.28 -9.21 -5.74
N LYS A 22 3.77 -9.71 -4.60
CA LYS A 22 3.84 -11.14 -4.31
C LYS A 22 2.46 -11.78 -4.35
N LEU A 23 1.50 -11.23 -3.62
CA LEU A 23 0.14 -11.78 -3.58
C LEU A 23 -0.55 -11.72 -4.96
N ALA A 24 -0.44 -10.61 -5.67
CA ALA A 24 -1.01 -10.46 -7.02
C ALA A 24 -0.41 -11.48 -8.00
N THR A 25 0.89 -11.74 -7.90
CA THR A 25 1.59 -12.74 -8.71
C THR A 25 1.09 -14.16 -8.41
N GLU A 26 0.91 -14.52 -7.13
CA GLU A 26 0.41 -15.84 -6.75
C GLU A 26 -1.05 -16.04 -7.18
N LEU A 27 -1.90 -15.03 -7.04
CA LEU A 27 -3.27 -15.06 -7.57
C LEU A 27 -3.26 -15.31 -9.09
N ALA A 28 -2.46 -14.56 -9.84
CA ALA A 28 -2.37 -14.69 -11.29
C ALA A 28 -1.86 -16.07 -11.75
N LYS A 29 -0.89 -16.64 -11.04
CA LYS A 29 -0.37 -18.00 -11.29
C LYS A 29 -1.44 -19.07 -11.07
N VAL A 30 -2.18 -19.01 -9.96
CA VAL A 30 -3.26 -19.98 -9.70
C VAL A 30 -4.40 -19.84 -10.70
N MET A 31 -4.66 -18.62 -11.18
CA MET A 31 -5.59 -18.34 -12.28
C MET A 31 -5.06 -18.76 -13.66
N LYS A 32 -3.82 -19.29 -13.75
CA LYS A 32 -3.17 -19.77 -14.97
C LYS A 32 -3.08 -18.72 -16.08
N LEU A 33 -2.82 -17.47 -15.71
CA LEU A 33 -2.60 -16.41 -16.69
C LEU A 33 -1.28 -16.60 -17.46
N PRO A 34 -1.17 -16.06 -18.69
CA PRO A 34 0.09 -16.03 -19.43
C PRO A 34 1.23 -15.40 -18.62
N THR A 35 2.46 -15.90 -18.79
CA THR A 35 3.64 -15.38 -18.09
C THR A 35 3.86 -13.89 -18.31
N THR A 36 3.55 -13.38 -19.50
CA THR A 36 3.62 -11.95 -19.84
C THR A 36 2.65 -11.13 -18.99
N ASP A 37 1.42 -11.61 -18.82
CA ASP A 37 0.40 -10.91 -18.01
C ASP A 37 0.78 -10.93 -16.53
N ILE A 38 1.33 -12.06 -16.05
CA ILE A 38 1.87 -12.16 -14.68
C ILE A 38 2.96 -11.12 -14.44
N GLN A 39 3.88 -10.93 -15.40
CA GLN A 39 4.94 -9.91 -15.31
C GLN A 39 4.36 -8.49 -15.28
N HIS A 40 3.36 -8.18 -16.12
CA HIS A 40 2.70 -6.88 -16.09
C HIS A 40 1.98 -6.62 -14.76
N ILE A 41 1.29 -7.62 -14.22
CA ILE A 41 0.62 -7.54 -12.91
C ILE A 41 1.64 -7.32 -11.79
N GLN A 42 2.75 -8.05 -11.80
CA GLN A 42 3.81 -7.91 -10.83
C GLN A 42 4.37 -6.48 -10.81
N GLN A 43 4.65 -5.92 -11.99
CA GLN A 43 5.15 -4.55 -12.15
C GLN A 43 4.11 -3.50 -11.73
N ALA A 44 2.85 -3.67 -12.15
CA ALA A 44 1.76 -2.77 -11.77
C ALA A 44 1.54 -2.73 -10.25
N ALA A 45 1.64 -3.89 -9.59
CA ALA A 45 1.55 -3.98 -8.14
C ALA A 45 2.68 -3.27 -7.41
N LEU A 46 3.92 -3.36 -7.91
CA LEU A 46 5.06 -2.60 -7.36
C LEU A 46 4.87 -1.09 -7.51
N LEU A 47 4.16 -0.65 -8.55
CA LEU A 47 3.92 0.76 -8.86
C LEU A 47 2.55 1.27 -8.40
N CYS A 48 1.76 0.47 -7.68
CA CYS A 48 0.35 0.78 -7.42
C CYS A 48 0.13 2.10 -6.64
N GLN A 49 1.13 2.51 -5.85
CA GLN A 49 1.12 3.75 -5.07
C GLN A 49 1.87 4.92 -5.72
N ILE A 50 2.37 4.78 -6.96
CA ILE A 50 3.18 5.84 -7.60
C ILE A 50 2.44 7.19 -7.67
N GLY A 51 1.12 7.15 -7.86
CA GLY A 51 0.29 8.35 -7.89
C GLY A 51 0.19 9.10 -6.57
N LEU A 52 0.52 8.45 -5.44
CA LEU A 52 0.54 9.11 -4.12
C LEU A 52 1.71 10.07 -3.96
N LEU A 53 2.77 9.94 -4.77
CA LEU A 53 3.92 10.87 -4.75
C LEU A 53 3.52 12.33 -5.04
N GLY A 54 2.41 12.53 -5.76
CA GLY A 54 1.85 13.86 -6.03
C GLY A 54 0.63 14.21 -5.18
N LYS A 55 0.40 13.52 -4.05
CA LYS A 55 -0.74 13.74 -3.15
C LYS A 55 -0.30 14.20 -1.78
N GLU A 56 -1.21 14.86 -1.07
CA GLU A 56 -0.99 15.28 0.30
C GLU A 56 -0.97 14.07 1.25
N VAL A 57 0.03 14.01 2.14
CA VAL A 57 0.31 12.86 3.01
C VAL A 57 -0.89 12.42 3.84
N HIS A 58 -1.69 13.37 4.33
CA HIS A 58 -2.84 13.06 5.16
C HIS A 58 -3.90 12.19 4.46
N LEU A 59 -3.94 12.18 3.12
CA LEU A 59 -4.86 11.37 2.32
C LEU A 59 -4.53 9.88 2.35
N PHE A 60 -3.30 9.50 2.67
CA PHE A 60 -2.87 8.10 2.68
C PHE A 60 -2.21 7.67 4.01
N ASN A 61 -2.03 8.59 4.96
CA ASN A 61 -1.74 8.28 6.35
C ASN A 61 -2.97 7.98 7.19
N THR A 62 -4.09 8.64 6.89
CA THR A 62 -5.39 8.35 7.49
C THR A 62 -6.01 7.11 6.85
N ALA A 63 -6.71 6.29 7.63
CA ALA A 63 -7.43 5.15 7.07
C ALA A 63 -8.55 5.65 6.13
N PHE A 64 -8.73 4.97 5.00
CA PHE A 64 -9.64 5.43 3.94
C PHE A 64 -11.08 5.66 4.44
N ASN A 65 -11.59 4.81 5.32
CA ASN A 65 -12.94 4.94 5.87
C ASN A 65 -13.09 6.12 6.84
N ASP A 66 -11.98 6.65 7.35
CA ASP A 66 -11.95 7.80 8.26
C ASP A 66 -11.80 9.14 7.50
N LEU A 67 -11.50 9.07 6.19
CA LEU A 67 -11.50 10.22 5.30
C LEU A 67 -12.92 10.67 4.99
N ASN A 68 -13.12 11.99 4.83
CA ASN A 68 -14.37 12.51 4.29
C ASN A 68 -14.52 12.21 2.78
N TYR A 69 -15.71 12.46 2.22
CA TYR A 69 -16.02 12.14 0.82
C TYR A 69 -15.05 12.77 -0.20
N GLU A 70 -14.71 14.06 -0.04
CA GLU A 70 -13.79 14.74 -0.96
C GLU A 70 -12.36 14.20 -0.84
N GLN A 71 -11.92 13.84 0.37
CA GLN A 71 -10.63 13.20 0.60
C GLN A 71 -10.57 11.79 -0.01
N GLN A 72 -11.63 10.99 0.13
CA GLN A 72 -11.72 9.67 -0.51
C GLN A 72 -11.64 9.80 -2.04
N LYS A 73 -12.34 10.78 -2.61
CA LYS A 73 -12.26 11.11 -4.05
C LYS A 73 -10.85 11.53 -4.44
N ALA A 74 -10.20 12.39 -3.65
CA ALA A 74 -8.83 12.82 -3.91
C ALA A 74 -7.82 11.66 -3.87
N TYR A 75 -8.03 10.69 -2.96
CA TYR A 75 -7.23 9.48 -2.84
C TYR A 75 -7.34 8.58 -4.08
N VAL A 76 -8.55 8.28 -4.56
CA VAL A 76 -8.72 7.41 -5.77
C VAL A 76 -8.20 8.10 -7.03
N ARG A 77 -8.29 9.43 -7.10
CA ARG A 77 -7.68 10.26 -8.17
C ARG A 77 -6.15 10.32 -8.12
N GLN A 78 -5.49 9.48 -7.34
CA GLN A 78 -4.07 9.20 -7.51
C GLN A 78 -3.75 8.57 -8.87
N VAL A 79 -4.74 7.91 -9.51
CA VAL A 79 -4.54 7.35 -10.86
C VAL A 79 -4.23 8.45 -11.88
N ASP A 80 -4.87 9.63 -11.80
CA ASP A 80 -4.59 10.78 -12.67
C ASP A 80 -3.10 11.17 -12.60
N VAL A 81 -2.55 11.21 -11.38
CA VAL A 81 -1.14 11.51 -11.13
C VAL A 81 -0.25 10.40 -11.66
N ALA A 82 -0.62 9.14 -11.40
CA ALA A 82 0.13 7.99 -11.90
C ALA A 82 0.20 7.99 -13.44
N MET A 83 -0.90 8.31 -14.13
CA MET A 83 -0.93 8.42 -15.59
C MET A 83 -0.04 9.54 -16.10
N MET A 84 -0.06 10.71 -15.45
CA MET A 84 0.85 11.80 -15.80
C MET A 84 2.31 11.38 -15.68
N MET A 85 2.68 10.70 -14.59
CA MET A 85 4.06 10.24 -14.33
C MET A 85 4.51 9.12 -15.25
N LEU A 86 3.61 8.21 -15.64
CA LEU A 86 3.94 7.03 -16.44
C LEU A 86 3.76 7.25 -17.95
N SER A 87 2.98 8.25 -18.38
CA SER A 87 2.72 8.56 -19.80
C SER A 87 3.97 8.69 -20.69
N PRO A 88 5.15 9.14 -20.21
CA PRO A 88 6.36 9.19 -21.05
C PRO A 88 6.99 7.82 -21.34
N LEU A 89 6.44 6.72 -20.80
CA LEU A 89 7.02 5.37 -20.83
C LEU A 89 6.11 4.41 -21.63
N PRO A 90 6.07 4.52 -22.97
CA PRO A 90 5.11 3.76 -23.80
C PRO A 90 5.31 2.24 -23.72
N HIS A 91 6.53 1.77 -23.40
CA HIS A 91 6.82 0.35 -23.21
C HIS A 91 6.15 -0.24 -21.96
N LEU A 92 5.61 0.61 -21.06
CA LEU A 92 4.85 0.20 -19.88
C LEU A 92 3.33 0.22 -20.12
N GLN A 93 2.85 0.40 -21.35
CA GLN A 93 1.40 0.55 -21.60
C GLN A 93 0.54 -0.54 -20.92
N PRO A 94 0.87 -1.85 -21.00
CA PRO A 94 0.07 -2.87 -20.31
C PRO A 94 0.05 -2.73 -18.78
N VAL A 95 1.13 -2.19 -18.20
CA VAL A 95 1.25 -1.90 -16.77
C VAL A 95 0.43 -0.65 -16.40
N ILE A 96 0.48 0.36 -17.26
CA ILE A 96 -0.28 1.62 -17.14
C ILE A 96 -1.77 1.32 -17.13
N ASP A 97 -2.26 0.49 -18.05
CA ASP A 97 -3.67 0.10 -18.14
C ASP A 97 -4.15 -0.57 -16.83
N ILE A 98 -3.31 -1.42 -16.22
CA ILE A 98 -3.62 -2.06 -14.93
C ILE A 98 -3.70 -1.02 -13.81
N ILE A 99 -2.75 -0.08 -13.75
CA ILE A 99 -2.68 0.96 -12.71
C ILE A 99 -3.84 1.95 -12.85
N GLN A 100 -4.26 2.27 -14.08
CA GLN A 100 -5.36 3.18 -14.35
C GLN A 100 -6.68 2.64 -13.76
N SER A 101 -6.97 1.36 -14.01
CA SER A 101 -8.24 0.72 -13.60
C SER A 101 -8.20 0.12 -12.19
N GLN A 102 -7.17 0.42 -11.38
CA GLN A 102 -6.97 -0.26 -10.08
C GLN A 102 -8.03 0.09 -9.00
N PHE A 103 -8.90 1.06 -9.24
CA PHE A 103 -10.03 1.42 -8.37
C PHE A 103 -11.39 1.12 -9.00
N GLU A 104 -11.42 0.34 -10.09
CA GLU A 104 -12.66 -0.09 -10.71
C GLU A 104 -13.36 -1.19 -9.93
N TYR A 105 -14.66 -1.02 -9.70
CA TYR A 105 -15.47 -1.93 -8.91
C TYR A 105 -16.18 -2.92 -9.82
N PHE A 106 -16.42 -4.13 -9.31
CA PHE A 106 -17.14 -5.17 -10.07
C PHE A 106 -18.49 -4.67 -10.62
N ASN A 107 -19.21 -3.86 -9.84
CA ASN A 107 -20.53 -3.34 -10.18
C ASN A 107 -20.53 -2.03 -11.01
N GLY A 108 -19.37 -1.53 -11.45
CA GLY A 108 -19.25 -0.29 -12.22
C GLY A 108 -19.40 1.00 -11.42
N GLN A 109 -19.37 0.95 -10.08
CA GLN A 109 -19.37 2.15 -9.24
C GLN A 109 -17.94 2.64 -8.90
N GLY A 110 -16.94 2.17 -9.65
CA GLY A 110 -15.53 2.48 -9.44
C GLY A 110 -15.08 3.77 -10.11
N TYR A 111 -13.76 3.93 -10.23
CA TYR A 111 -13.11 5.05 -10.87
C TYR A 111 -11.89 4.53 -11.67
N PRO A 112 -11.54 5.11 -12.83
CA PRO A 112 -12.09 6.33 -13.45
C PRO A 112 -13.24 6.15 -14.45
N ASP A 113 -13.33 5.01 -15.12
CA ASP A 113 -14.15 4.78 -16.30
C ASP A 113 -15.52 4.14 -15.96
N MET A 114 -15.70 3.68 -14.71
CA MET A 114 -16.94 3.06 -14.23
C MET A 114 -17.31 1.79 -15.03
N CYS A 115 -16.28 1.09 -15.53
CA CYS A 115 -16.45 -0.13 -16.31
C CYS A 115 -17.08 -1.25 -15.47
N VAL A 116 -17.78 -2.20 -16.11
CA VAL A 116 -18.48 -3.28 -15.42
C VAL A 116 -17.81 -4.63 -15.70
N GLY A 117 -17.60 -5.43 -14.66
CA GLY A 117 -17.24 -6.84 -14.79
C GLY A 117 -15.97 -7.12 -15.61
N LYS A 118 -16.15 -7.70 -16.81
CA LYS A 118 -15.04 -8.22 -17.64
C LYS A 118 -14.36 -7.16 -18.51
N ASP A 119 -14.93 -5.96 -18.60
CA ASP A 119 -14.35 -4.86 -19.37
C ASP A 119 -13.12 -4.27 -18.67
N ILE A 120 -12.90 -4.64 -17.40
CA ILE A 120 -11.77 -4.24 -16.59
C ILE A 120 -10.62 -5.24 -16.79
N PRO A 121 -9.38 -4.78 -17.09
CA PRO A 121 -8.22 -5.65 -17.26
C PRO A 121 -8.10 -6.65 -16.11
N VAL A 122 -7.89 -7.93 -16.40
CA VAL A 122 -7.78 -8.97 -15.35
C VAL A 122 -6.70 -8.61 -14.33
N GLY A 123 -5.61 -8.00 -14.78
CA GLY A 123 -4.56 -7.53 -13.90
C GLY A 123 -5.00 -6.45 -12.92
N ALA A 124 -5.87 -5.52 -13.32
CA ALA A 124 -6.41 -4.48 -12.43
C ALA A 124 -7.33 -5.09 -11.37
N ARG A 125 -8.13 -6.09 -11.76
CA ARG A 125 -9.01 -6.83 -10.85
C ARG A 125 -8.19 -7.58 -9.78
N ILE A 126 -7.11 -8.24 -10.19
CA ILE A 126 -6.18 -8.94 -9.28
C ILE A 126 -5.46 -7.94 -8.37
N LEU A 127 -4.93 -6.86 -8.95
CA LEU A 127 -4.25 -5.81 -8.19
C LEU A 127 -5.17 -5.22 -7.12
N PHE A 128 -6.43 -4.96 -7.44
CA PHE A 128 -7.39 -4.40 -6.49
C PHE A 128 -7.57 -5.31 -5.27
N VAL A 129 -7.83 -6.60 -5.50
CA VAL A 129 -8.00 -7.57 -4.40
C VAL A 129 -6.73 -7.71 -3.57
N ALA A 130 -5.57 -7.84 -4.21
CA ALA A 130 -4.28 -7.98 -3.51
C ALA A 130 -3.92 -6.73 -2.69
N ARG A 131 -4.14 -5.54 -3.26
CA ARG A 131 -3.88 -4.26 -2.60
C ARG A 131 -4.78 -4.07 -1.39
N ASP A 132 -6.09 -4.27 -1.55
CA ASP A 132 -7.04 -4.02 -0.48
C ASP A 132 -6.93 -5.10 0.63
N PHE A 133 -6.56 -6.34 0.30
CA PHE A 133 -6.15 -7.34 1.32
C PHE A 133 -5.08 -6.76 2.25
N TRP A 134 -3.96 -6.29 1.68
CA TRP A 134 -2.89 -5.72 2.49
C TRP A 134 -3.30 -4.42 3.18
N ARG A 135 -4.09 -3.55 2.54
CA ARG A 135 -4.57 -2.31 3.18
C ARG A 135 -5.46 -2.59 4.40
N TYR A 136 -6.25 -3.66 4.42
CA TYR A 136 -6.94 -4.10 5.65
C TYR A 136 -5.94 -4.57 6.70
N ARG A 137 -4.95 -5.39 6.31
CA ARG A 137 -3.92 -5.91 7.21
C ARG A 137 -3.13 -4.79 7.89
N ILE A 138 -2.77 -3.72 7.17
CA ILE A 138 -1.97 -2.60 7.69
C ILE A 138 -2.79 -1.41 8.22
N GLY A 139 -4.11 -1.50 8.24
CA GLY A 139 -4.99 -0.46 8.80
C GLY A 139 -5.15 0.79 7.91
N LYS A 140 -5.01 0.64 6.59
CA LYS A 140 -5.16 1.73 5.61
C LYS A 140 -6.55 1.81 4.96
N ILE A 141 -7.41 0.82 5.15
CA ILE A 141 -8.85 0.93 4.83
C ILE A 141 -9.65 1.33 6.08
N SER A 142 -9.43 0.63 7.18
CA SER A 142 -9.99 0.95 8.50
C SER A 142 -8.83 1.09 9.47
N SER A 143 -8.95 1.97 10.47
CA SER A 143 -7.93 2.12 11.52
C SER A 143 -7.68 0.83 12.32
N LYS A 144 -8.62 -0.13 12.30
CA LYS A 144 -8.38 -1.50 12.80
C LYS A 144 -7.47 -2.25 11.83
N LYS A 145 -6.39 -2.86 12.35
CA LYS A 145 -5.61 -3.87 11.61
C LYS A 145 -6.31 -5.22 11.65
N PHE A 146 -6.45 -5.85 10.50
CA PHE A 146 -7.08 -7.15 10.34
C PHE A 146 -6.01 -8.24 10.29
N ASP A 147 -6.29 -9.43 10.82
CA ASP A 147 -5.51 -10.62 10.47
C ASP A 147 -5.87 -11.12 9.06
N ALA A 148 -5.20 -12.18 8.58
CA ALA A 148 -5.43 -12.73 7.24
C ALA A 148 -6.85 -13.29 7.05
N ILE A 149 -7.44 -13.90 8.09
CA ILE A 149 -8.79 -14.48 8.05
C ILE A 149 -9.82 -13.34 8.04
N GLU A 150 -9.66 -12.37 8.93
CA GLU A 150 -10.53 -11.21 9.02
C GLU A 150 -10.48 -10.37 7.73
N ALA A 151 -9.29 -10.16 7.14
CA ALA A 151 -9.14 -9.43 5.88
C ALA A 151 -9.84 -10.15 4.71
N LYS A 152 -9.68 -11.48 4.60
CA LYS A 152 -10.42 -12.29 3.61
C LYS A 152 -11.93 -12.20 3.81
N ALA A 153 -12.40 -12.26 5.05
CA ALA A 153 -13.81 -12.15 5.37
C ALA A 153 -14.38 -10.77 4.99
N GLU A 154 -13.63 -9.70 5.26
CA GLU A 154 -14.04 -8.34 4.94
C GLU A 154 -14.11 -8.10 3.42
N LEU A 155 -13.11 -8.59 2.66
CA LEU A 155 -13.19 -8.58 1.20
C LEU A 155 -14.43 -9.35 0.70
N ASN A 156 -14.71 -10.52 1.30
CA ASN A 156 -15.84 -11.35 0.89
C ASN A 156 -17.21 -10.72 1.19
N ARG A 157 -17.33 -9.82 2.19
CA ARG A 157 -18.57 -9.06 2.44
C ARG A 157 -18.98 -8.17 1.27
N HIS A 158 -18.01 -7.71 0.48
CA HIS A 158 -18.25 -6.89 -0.72
C HIS A 158 -18.05 -7.68 -2.02
N ARG A 159 -18.21 -9.01 -1.98
CA ARG A 159 -18.20 -9.88 -3.15
C ARG A 159 -19.30 -9.47 -4.13
N GLY A 160 -18.95 -9.35 -5.41
CA GLY A 160 -19.91 -9.04 -6.48
C GLY A 160 -20.45 -7.61 -6.43
N THR A 161 -19.94 -6.75 -5.54
CA THR A 161 -20.20 -5.31 -5.53
C THR A 161 -18.90 -4.57 -5.80
N LYS A 162 -17.97 -4.60 -4.85
CA LYS A 162 -16.64 -3.99 -4.98
C LYS A 162 -15.65 -4.97 -5.61
N TYR A 163 -15.59 -6.20 -5.09
CA TYR A 163 -14.56 -7.17 -5.46
C TYR A 163 -15.09 -8.31 -6.34
N TYR A 164 -14.16 -8.94 -7.07
CA TYR A 164 -14.41 -9.94 -8.11
C TYR A 164 -14.55 -11.35 -7.51
N PRO A 165 -15.70 -12.03 -7.67
CA PRO A 165 -15.95 -13.33 -7.06
C PRO A 165 -14.90 -14.40 -7.39
N ASP A 166 -14.48 -14.48 -8.65
CA ASP A 166 -13.49 -15.44 -9.16
C ASP A 166 -12.11 -15.27 -8.50
N ILE A 167 -11.69 -14.04 -8.26
CA ILE A 167 -10.41 -13.73 -7.60
C ILE A 167 -10.48 -14.01 -6.10
N LEU A 168 -11.61 -13.70 -5.46
CA LEU A 168 -11.84 -14.02 -4.05
C LEU A 168 -11.84 -15.53 -3.80
N ASP A 169 -12.37 -16.34 -4.73
CA ASP A 169 -12.33 -17.80 -4.65
C ASP A 169 -10.91 -18.36 -4.68
N VAL A 170 -10.02 -17.72 -5.46
CA VAL A 170 -8.60 -18.07 -5.50
C VAL A 170 -7.92 -17.63 -4.21
N LEU A 171 -8.14 -16.39 -3.76
CA LEU A 171 -7.57 -15.86 -2.52
C LEU A 171 -7.95 -16.72 -1.30
N ALA A 172 -9.18 -17.22 -1.24
CA ALA A 172 -9.65 -18.08 -0.17
C ALA A 172 -8.79 -19.35 -0.04
N LYS A 173 -8.34 -19.93 -1.15
CA LYS A 173 -7.55 -21.16 -1.22
C LYS A 173 -6.06 -20.96 -0.96
N LEU A 174 -5.56 -19.73 -1.08
CA LEU A 174 -4.16 -19.44 -0.80
C LEU A 174 -3.89 -19.43 0.70
N ASP A 175 -2.85 -20.16 1.11
CA ASP A 175 -2.33 -20.11 2.47
C ASP A 175 -1.48 -18.85 2.67
N VAL A 176 -2.16 -17.75 2.96
CA VAL A 176 -1.57 -16.46 3.35
C VAL A 176 -1.55 -16.29 4.87
N LEU A 177 -1.83 -17.36 5.64
CA LEU A 177 -1.91 -17.31 7.11
C LEU A 177 -0.53 -17.13 7.74
N HIS A 178 0.52 -17.56 7.05
CA HIS A 178 1.91 -17.44 7.48
C HIS A 178 2.60 -16.17 6.99
N GLU A 179 1.96 -15.38 6.13
CA GLU A 179 2.47 -14.05 5.80
C GLU A 179 2.17 -13.13 6.98
N THR A 180 3.20 -12.91 7.80
CA THR A 180 3.23 -11.83 8.78
C THR A 180 2.75 -10.55 8.12
N LEU A 181 2.18 -9.62 8.90
CA LEU A 181 2.02 -8.25 8.41
C LEU A 181 3.33 -7.84 7.73
N PRO A 182 3.30 -7.01 6.68
CA PRO A 182 4.54 -6.43 6.19
C PRO A 182 5.10 -5.72 7.42
N ASP A 183 6.14 -6.30 8.02
CA ASP A 183 6.99 -5.58 8.93
C ASP A 183 7.52 -4.51 8.01
N ASP A 184 7.05 -3.26 8.15
CA ASP A 184 7.59 -2.16 7.35
C ASP A 184 9.08 -1.94 7.71
N GLY A 185 9.66 -2.78 8.57
CA GLY A 185 10.98 -2.63 9.16
C GLY A 185 10.98 -1.52 10.20
N SER A 186 9.83 -0.86 10.40
CA SER A 186 9.68 0.20 11.37
C SER A 186 9.33 -0.41 12.71
N LYS A 187 10.11 0.00 13.70
CA LYS A 187 9.89 -0.28 15.11
C LYS A 187 9.07 0.86 15.68
N VAL A 188 8.16 0.52 16.58
CA VAL A 188 7.64 1.56 17.49
C VAL A 188 8.75 1.98 18.45
N LEU A 189 8.70 3.19 18.98
CA LEU A 189 9.74 3.68 19.90
C LEU A 189 9.96 2.79 21.12
N ALA A 190 8.96 2.01 21.53
CA ALA A 190 9.08 1.02 22.61
C ALA A 190 10.02 -0.15 22.27
N GLU A 191 10.21 -0.45 20.99
CA GLU A 191 11.06 -1.54 20.50
C GLU A 191 12.49 -1.08 20.17
N VAL A 192 12.74 0.24 20.13
CA VAL A 192 14.05 0.82 19.87
C VAL A 192 14.91 0.73 21.13
N LYS A 193 16.12 0.18 20.97
CA LYS A 193 17.11 0.01 22.04
C LYS A 193 18.30 0.93 21.82
N VAL A 194 18.97 1.26 22.92
CA VAL A 194 20.26 1.96 22.89
C VAL A 194 21.24 1.15 22.04
N GLY A 195 21.96 1.83 21.14
CA GLY A 195 22.92 1.21 20.22
C GLY A 195 22.35 0.79 18.87
N MET A 196 21.04 0.80 18.66
CA MET A 196 20.46 0.63 17.32
C MET A 196 20.81 1.83 16.44
N GLU A 197 21.01 1.60 15.15
CA GLU A 197 21.27 2.64 14.16
C GLU A 197 20.00 2.94 13.37
N LEU A 198 19.69 4.23 13.20
CA LEU A 198 18.57 4.68 12.42
C LEU A 198 18.84 4.49 10.92
N SER A 199 18.01 3.72 10.23
CA SER A 199 18.21 3.42 8.80
C SER A 199 17.45 4.33 7.84
N LYS A 200 16.62 5.25 8.36
CA LYS A 200 15.94 6.31 7.59
C LYS A 200 15.73 7.55 8.45
N ASP A 201 15.83 8.74 7.85
CA ASP A 201 15.51 10.01 8.50
C ASP A 201 14.13 9.99 9.21
N ILE A 202 14.05 10.61 10.38
CA ILE A 202 12.79 10.86 11.09
C ILE A 202 12.47 12.36 10.97
N TYR A 203 11.28 12.67 10.46
CA TYR A 203 10.72 14.01 10.39
C TYR A 203 9.54 14.14 11.37
N ASN A 204 9.19 15.37 11.75
CA ASN A 204 7.93 15.65 12.45
C ASN A 204 6.80 16.01 11.46
N GLU A 205 5.58 16.24 11.96
CA GLU A 205 4.40 16.63 11.15
C GLU A 205 4.61 17.91 10.32
N LYS A 206 5.59 18.75 10.67
CA LYS A 206 5.95 19.98 9.93
C LYS A 206 7.12 19.75 8.95
N TYR A 207 7.48 18.50 8.68
CA TYR A 207 8.62 18.09 7.85
C TYR A 207 9.97 18.65 8.33
N VAL A 208 10.09 18.93 9.62
CA VAL A 208 11.37 19.29 10.23
C VAL A 208 12.08 18.00 10.65
N LEU A 209 13.32 17.84 10.19
CA LEU A 209 14.17 16.71 10.54
C LEU A 209 14.37 16.64 12.06
N MET A 210 13.99 15.53 12.67
CA MET A 210 14.22 15.24 14.08
C MET A 210 15.50 14.46 14.30
N LEU A 211 15.75 13.44 13.47
CA LEU A 211 16.95 12.61 13.48
C LEU A 211 17.33 12.22 12.06
N ALA A 212 18.62 12.29 11.74
CA ALA A 212 19.15 11.90 10.44
C ALA A 212 19.49 10.40 10.41
N GLU A 213 19.37 9.80 9.23
CA GLU A 213 19.90 8.45 8.92
C GLU A 213 21.35 8.30 9.41
N GLY A 214 21.67 7.11 9.94
CA GLY A 214 22.94 6.81 10.60
C GLY A 214 22.98 7.21 12.08
N HIS A 215 21.93 7.82 12.64
CA HIS A 215 21.88 8.17 14.05
C HIS A 215 21.84 6.93 14.96
N ILE A 216 22.81 6.82 15.88
CA ILE A 216 22.83 5.76 16.88
C ILE A 216 21.99 6.17 18.09
N PHE A 217 20.98 5.37 18.43
CA PHE A 217 20.08 5.65 19.53
C PHE A 217 20.80 5.64 20.89
N THR A 218 20.67 6.73 21.63
CA THR A 218 21.12 6.86 23.03
C THR A 218 19.91 6.93 23.96
N GLU A 219 20.11 6.73 25.25
CA GLU A 219 19.04 6.93 26.25
C GLU A 219 18.44 8.33 26.14
N ALA A 220 19.29 9.35 25.98
CA ALA A 220 18.85 10.74 25.85
C ALA A 220 17.98 10.96 24.61
N THR A 221 18.34 10.35 23.47
CA THR A 221 17.54 10.44 22.24
C THR A 221 16.19 9.76 22.40
N ILE A 222 16.17 8.55 22.97
CA ILE A 222 14.92 7.79 23.18
C ILE A 222 13.98 8.56 24.12
N VAL A 223 14.50 9.16 25.19
CA VAL A 223 13.70 9.99 26.11
C VAL A 223 13.10 11.21 25.39
N LYS A 224 13.87 11.91 24.55
CA LYS A 224 13.36 13.05 23.76
C LYS A 224 12.23 12.64 22.82
N LEU A 225 12.39 11.54 22.10
CA LEU A 225 11.35 11.03 21.22
C LEU A 225 10.08 10.62 21.99
N LYS A 226 10.22 9.98 23.17
CA LYS A 226 9.07 9.62 24.02
C LYS A 226 8.30 10.84 24.50
N GLN A 227 9.03 11.91 24.81
CA GLN A 227 8.42 13.16 25.24
C GLN A 227 7.72 13.86 24.07
N TYR A 228 8.30 13.79 22.86
CA TYR A 228 7.68 14.28 21.64
C TYR A 228 6.35 13.54 21.35
N GLU A 229 6.34 12.20 21.33
CA GLU A 229 5.14 11.38 21.08
C GLU A 229 4.01 11.72 22.07
N ARG A 230 4.35 11.89 23.36
CA ARG A 230 3.37 12.28 24.40
C ARG A 230 2.80 13.67 24.18
N ASN A 231 3.63 14.65 23.83
CA ASN A 231 3.22 16.03 23.67
C ASN A 231 2.34 16.24 22.43
N HIS A 232 2.57 15.46 21.38
CA HIS A 232 1.89 15.60 20.09
C HIS A 232 0.80 14.55 19.86
N LYS A 233 0.66 13.55 20.76
CA LYS A 233 -0.22 12.39 20.60
C LYS A 233 0.00 11.65 19.28
N GLU A 234 1.26 11.63 18.85
CA GLU A 234 1.73 11.02 17.61
C GLU A 234 2.55 9.77 17.94
N GLN A 235 2.53 8.76 17.06
CA GLN A 235 3.43 7.61 17.14
C GLN A 235 4.43 7.66 15.99
N LEU A 236 5.72 7.64 16.32
CA LEU A 236 6.79 7.67 15.33
C LEU A 236 7.06 6.25 14.80
N ARG A 237 7.25 6.14 13.49
CA ARG A 237 7.71 4.92 12.83
C ARG A 237 9.22 5.00 12.65
N ILE A 238 9.95 4.10 13.29
CA ILE A 238 11.42 4.18 13.38
C ILE A 238 12.04 3.00 12.67
N PHE A 239 12.68 3.24 11.53
CA PHE A 239 13.41 2.20 10.81
C PHE A 239 14.81 2.08 11.39
N VAL A 240 15.19 0.87 11.83
CA VAL A 240 16.54 0.61 12.37
C VAL A 240 17.25 -0.48 11.59
N THR A 241 18.57 -0.37 11.49
CA THR A 241 19.43 -1.45 11.01
C THR A 241 19.58 -2.50 12.12
N ALA A 242 19.53 -3.78 11.74
CA ALA A 242 19.63 -4.91 12.68
C ALA A 242 21.02 -5.02 13.32
#